data_AF-A0A964KCS9-F1
#
_entry.id   AF-A0A964KCS9-F1
#
_cell.length_a   1.000
_cell.length_b   1.000
_cell.length_c   1.000
_cell.angle_alpha   90.00
_cell.angle_beta   90.00
_cell.angle_gamma   90.00
#
_symmetry.space_group_name_H-M   'P 1'
#
loop_
_entity.id
_entity.type
_entity.pdbx_description
1 polymer ?
#
loop_
_entity_poly.entity_id
_entity_poly.type
_entity_poly.pdbx_seq_one_letter_code
_entity_poly.pdbx_strand_id
1 'polypeptide(L)'
;MPAVAIPTSLDDLTPAWLTAALQAAGVAERPVVAATIEPLGAESGFLCQTVRVRLTYAPGGRQGPASVVAKLPSADPSVRSVIHSFGFYEREAKFYTAFSETNPLRPPGSYFAAYDETTKDTFVLLEDISDNLLDNGDDLTLPPSLALEFAQRLGAFHAQHWERSPEGLPWLTPFIDQQPDPAGLANRW
;
A
#
# COMPACT_ATOMS: atom_id res chain seq x y z
N MET A 1 -19.63 -8.86 10.45
CA MET A 1 -18.40 -9.63 10.19
C MET A 1 -17.45 -9.39 11.35
N PRO A 2 -16.79 -10.41 11.93
CA PRO A 2 -15.73 -10.15 12.90
C PRO A 2 -14.65 -9.29 12.25
N ALA A 3 -14.14 -8.29 12.98
CA ALA A 3 -13.06 -7.45 12.49
C ALA A 3 -11.80 -8.30 12.31
N VAL A 4 -11.22 -8.27 11.12
CA VAL A 4 -9.91 -8.89 10.85
C VAL A 4 -8.86 -8.01 11.54
N ALA A 5 -8.06 -8.59 12.44
CA ALA A 5 -7.02 -7.85 13.17
C ALA A 5 -6.00 -7.24 12.20
N ILE A 6 -5.41 -6.09 12.56
CA ILE A 6 -4.37 -5.44 11.76
C ILE A 6 -3.04 -6.18 11.99
N PRO A 7 -2.42 -6.77 10.95
CA PRO A 7 -1.08 -7.35 11.07
C PRO A 7 -0.04 -6.31 11.47
N THR A 8 0.86 -6.67 12.38
CA THR A 8 1.96 -5.80 12.84
C THR A 8 3.33 -6.34 12.43
N SER A 9 3.38 -7.60 12.01
CA SER A 9 4.55 -8.30 11.53
C SER A 9 4.22 -9.20 10.33
N LEU A 10 5.25 -9.68 9.64
CA LEU A 10 5.08 -10.64 8.56
C LEU A 10 4.56 -12.00 9.04
N ASP A 11 4.84 -12.37 10.29
CA ASP A 11 4.38 -13.64 10.89
C ASP A 11 2.86 -13.66 11.11
N ASP A 12 2.23 -12.49 11.19
CA ASP A 12 0.78 -12.35 11.31
C ASP A 12 0.05 -12.72 10.00
N LEU A 13 0.76 -12.78 8.87
CA LEU A 13 0.22 -13.15 7.54
C LEU A 13 0.03 -14.65 7.38
N THR A 14 -0.65 -15.24 8.35
CA THR A 14 -0.99 -16.66 8.36
C THR A 14 -2.02 -17.00 7.25
N PRO A 15 -2.09 -18.26 6.78
CA PRO A 15 -3.13 -18.70 5.84
C PRO A 15 -4.55 -18.41 6.35
N ALA A 16 -4.79 -18.51 7.66
CA ALA A 16 -6.09 -18.20 8.27
C ALA A 16 -6.43 -16.71 8.15
N TRP A 17 -5.47 -15.82 8.45
CA TRP A 17 -5.66 -14.38 8.32
C TRP A 17 -5.88 -13.97 6.86
N LEU A 18 -5.05 -14.47 5.93
CA LEU A 18 -5.15 -14.20 4.49
C LEU A 18 -6.49 -14.68 3.92
N THR A 19 -6.96 -15.85 4.36
CA THR A 19 -8.30 -16.36 4.01
C THR A 19 -9.37 -15.37 4.43
N ALA A 20 -9.37 -14.94 5.71
CA ALA A 20 -10.37 -14.04 6.24
C ALA A 20 -10.37 -12.69 5.52
N ALA A 21 -9.19 -12.11 5.26
CA ALA A 21 -9.05 -10.85 4.55
C ALA A 21 -9.60 -10.95 3.10
N LEU A 22 -9.19 -11.96 2.33
CA LEU A 22 -9.59 -12.13 0.93
C LEU A 22 -11.07 -12.49 0.76
N GLN A 23 -11.64 -13.24 1.70
CA GLN A 23 -13.07 -13.53 1.74
C GLN A 23 -13.88 -12.29 2.14
N ALA A 24 -13.41 -11.50 3.11
CA ALA A 24 -14.06 -10.25 3.49
C ALA A 24 -14.07 -9.21 2.36
N ALA A 25 -12.99 -9.17 1.57
CA ALA A 25 -12.92 -8.37 0.34
C ALA A 25 -13.76 -8.94 -0.82
N GLY A 26 -14.36 -10.13 -0.66
CA GLY A 26 -15.15 -10.78 -1.70
C GLY A 26 -14.35 -11.24 -2.92
N VAL A 27 -13.02 -11.34 -2.81
CA VAL A 27 -12.14 -11.72 -3.94
C VAL A 27 -11.80 -13.21 -3.94
N ALA A 28 -12.04 -13.94 -2.85
CA ALA A 28 -11.87 -15.38 -2.77
C ALA A 28 -13.03 -16.05 -2.02
N GLU A 29 -13.34 -17.29 -2.39
CA GLU A 29 -14.18 -18.18 -1.57
C GLU A 29 -13.33 -19.30 -0.95
N ARG A 30 -12.29 -19.73 -1.67
CA ARG A 30 -11.37 -20.78 -1.24
C ARG A 30 -10.53 -20.34 -0.05
N PRO A 31 -10.32 -21.21 0.96
CA PRO A 31 -9.35 -20.94 2.00
C PRO A 31 -7.93 -21.08 1.45
N VAL A 32 -7.07 -20.15 1.87
CA VAL A 32 -5.61 -20.24 1.70
C VAL A 32 -5.10 -21.35 2.63
N VAL A 33 -4.31 -22.26 2.09
CA VAL A 33 -3.69 -23.38 2.84
C VAL A 33 -2.19 -23.20 3.03
N ALA A 34 -1.55 -22.40 2.19
CA ALA A 34 -0.15 -22.04 2.33
C ALA A 34 0.09 -20.64 1.74
N ALA A 35 1.03 -19.93 2.34
CA ALA A 35 1.50 -18.63 1.91
C ALA A 35 3.02 -18.59 1.96
N THR A 36 3.65 -18.07 0.91
CA THR A 36 5.10 -17.89 0.83
C THR A 36 5.40 -16.42 0.65
N ILE A 37 6.20 -15.85 1.57
CA ILE A 37 6.58 -14.44 1.58
C ILE A 37 7.88 -14.27 0.79
N GLU A 38 7.87 -13.33 -0.15
CA GLU A 38 8.99 -12.99 -1.02
C GLU A 38 9.26 -11.48 -0.93
N PRO A 39 10.49 -11.06 -0.58
CA PRO A 39 10.86 -9.65 -0.63
C PRO A 39 10.67 -9.06 -2.04
N LEU A 40 10.13 -7.84 -2.12
CA LEU A 40 10.08 -7.09 -3.36
C LEU A 40 11.23 -6.07 -3.39
N GLY A 41 12.20 -6.27 -4.29
CA GLY A 41 13.40 -5.45 -4.43
C GLY A 41 14.65 -6.04 -3.76
N ALA A 42 15.83 -5.57 -4.18
CA ALA A 42 17.13 -5.98 -3.64
C ALA A 42 17.40 -5.42 -2.23
N GLU A 43 16.69 -4.36 -1.87
CA GLU A 43 16.71 -3.74 -0.55
C GLU A 43 15.27 -3.63 -0.08
N SER A 44 14.94 -4.22 1.07
CA SER A 44 13.63 -4.03 1.71
C SER A 44 13.31 -2.54 1.74
N GLY A 45 12.19 -2.11 1.16
CA GLY A 45 11.90 -0.70 0.94
C GLY A 45 12.29 0.20 2.13
N PHE A 46 13.08 1.24 1.87
CA PHE A 46 13.71 2.08 2.91
C PHE A 46 12.74 2.62 3.98
N LEU A 47 11.45 2.75 3.64
CA LEU A 47 10.43 3.36 4.50
C LEU A 47 9.45 2.33 5.11
N CYS A 48 9.31 1.15 4.51
CA CYS A 48 8.29 0.17 4.91
C CYS A 48 8.67 -1.24 4.43
N GLN A 49 8.12 -2.23 5.10
CA GLN A 49 8.20 -3.61 4.60
C GLN A 49 7.19 -3.74 3.47
N THR A 50 7.68 -4.06 2.26
CA THR A 50 6.86 -4.38 1.10
C THR A 50 7.26 -5.74 0.58
N VAL A 51 6.33 -6.69 0.63
CA VAL A 51 6.59 -8.09 0.24
C VAL A 51 5.49 -8.59 -0.68
N ARG A 52 5.85 -9.51 -1.56
CA ARG A 52 4.90 -10.34 -2.30
C ARG A 52 4.58 -11.55 -1.44
N VAL A 53 3.31 -11.96 -1.43
CA VAL A 53 2.86 -13.19 -0.80
C VAL A 53 2.24 -14.07 -1.88
N ARG A 54 2.85 -15.21 -2.18
CA ARG A 54 2.27 -16.22 -3.08
C ARG A 54 1.32 -17.12 -2.31
N LEU A 55 0.15 -17.38 -2.87
CA LEU A 55 -0.96 -18.04 -2.20
C LEU A 55 -1.28 -19.39 -2.84
N THR A 56 -1.44 -20.42 -2.01
CA THR A 56 -1.99 -21.71 -2.41
C THR A 56 -3.33 -21.93 -1.72
N TYR A 57 -4.32 -22.42 -2.47
CA TYR A 57 -5.71 -22.55 -2.00
C TYR A 57 -6.17 -24.02 -1.95
N ALA A 58 -6.99 -24.36 -0.95
CA ALA A 58 -7.67 -25.67 -0.90
C ALA A 58 -8.64 -25.83 -2.09
N PRO A 59 -8.97 -27.05 -2.58
CA PRO A 59 -9.95 -27.26 -3.66
C PRO A 59 -11.38 -26.71 -3.40
N GLY A 60 -12.17 -26.54 -4.48
CA GLY A 60 -13.57 -26.08 -4.45
C GLY A 60 -13.74 -24.57 -4.68
N GLY A 61 -14.95 -24.04 -4.90
CA GLY A 61 -15.26 -22.59 -4.94
C GLY A 61 -14.45 -21.72 -5.91
N ARG A 62 -14.65 -20.40 -5.84
CA ARG A 62 -13.85 -19.43 -6.61
C ARG A 62 -12.49 -19.17 -5.95
N GLN A 63 -11.43 -19.31 -6.74
CA GLN A 63 -10.07 -18.96 -6.33
C GLN A 63 -9.87 -17.44 -6.27
N GLY A 64 -9.12 -17.00 -5.26
CA GLY A 64 -8.61 -15.63 -5.17
C GLY A 64 -7.37 -15.38 -6.03
N PRO A 65 -6.69 -14.24 -5.84
CA PRO A 65 -5.46 -13.93 -6.56
C PRO A 65 -4.35 -14.94 -6.23
N ALA A 66 -3.48 -15.22 -7.21
CA ALA A 66 -2.35 -16.13 -7.03
C ALA A 66 -1.24 -15.54 -6.14
N SER A 67 -1.12 -14.21 -6.14
CA SER A 67 -0.25 -13.45 -5.24
C SER A 67 -0.89 -12.12 -4.86
N VAL A 68 -0.41 -11.57 -3.75
CA VAL A 68 -0.80 -10.26 -3.22
C VAL A 68 0.45 -9.52 -2.76
N VAL A 69 0.37 -8.20 -2.65
CA VAL A 69 1.43 -7.37 -2.06
C VAL A 69 1.00 -6.92 -0.67
N ALA A 70 1.81 -7.23 0.34
CA ALA A 70 1.61 -6.78 1.70
C ALA A 70 2.55 -5.62 2.01
N LYS A 71 1.98 -4.55 2.56
CA LYS A 71 2.70 -3.37 3.03
C LYS A 71 2.40 -3.11 4.50
N LEU A 72 3.46 -2.98 5.28
CA LEU A 72 3.40 -2.71 6.71
C LEU A 72 4.58 -1.83 7.13
N PRO A 73 4.50 -1.15 8.28
CA PRO A 73 5.58 -0.31 8.79
C PRO A 73 6.94 -0.99 8.82
N SER A 74 8.01 -0.20 8.76
CA SER A 74 9.37 -0.72 8.85
C SER A 74 9.56 -1.55 10.12
N ALA A 75 10.32 -2.65 10.02
CA ALA A 75 10.70 -3.45 11.19
C ALA A 75 11.64 -2.65 12.11
N ASP A 76 12.45 -1.74 11.55
CA ASP A 76 13.31 -0.82 12.30
C ASP A 76 12.46 0.24 13.02
N PRO A 77 12.45 0.25 14.38
CA PRO A 77 11.67 1.21 15.15
C PRO A 77 12.06 2.67 14.90
N SER A 78 13.32 2.96 14.57
CA SER A 78 13.81 4.31 14.32
C SER A 78 13.25 4.86 13.01
N VAL A 79 13.29 4.07 11.94
CA VAL A 79 12.67 4.38 10.65
C VAL A 79 11.17 4.51 10.83
N ARG A 80 10.53 3.52 11.46
CA ARG A 80 9.09 3.52 11.72
C ARG A 80 8.63 4.79 12.43
N SER A 81 9.33 5.22 13.48
CA SER A 81 9.01 6.45 14.21
C SER A 81 9.08 7.70 13.33
N VAL A 82 10.11 7.83 12.49
CA VAL A 82 10.27 8.98 11.59
C VAL A 82 9.14 9.01 10.57
N ILE A 83 8.81 7.87 9.96
CA ILE A 83 7.75 7.78 8.95
C ILE A 83 6.36 8.01 9.56
N HIS A 84 6.12 7.59 10.81
CA HIS A 84 4.91 7.95 11.56
C HIS A 84 4.82 9.45 11.83
N SER A 85 5.92 10.15 12.16
CA SER A 85 5.87 11.60 12.36
C SER A 85 5.49 12.37 11.09
N PHE A 86 5.78 11.80 9.92
CA PHE A 86 5.29 12.30 8.64
C PHE A 86 3.89 11.77 8.29
N GLY A 87 3.21 10.97 9.11
CA GLY A 87 1.86 10.45 8.81
C GLY A 87 1.74 9.68 7.49
N PHE A 88 2.82 9.09 6.97
CA PHE A 88 2.80 8.41 5.66
C PHE A 88 1.99 7.12 5.70
N TYR A 89 2.16 6.31 6.74
CA TYR A 89 1.41 5.06 6.90
C TYR A 89 -0.10 5.32 7.01
N GLU A 90 -0.49 6.32 7.80
CA GLU A 90 -1.88 6.75 7.93
C GLU A 90 -2.49 7.16 6.58
N ARG A 91 -1.77 8.01 5.83
CA ARG A 91 -2.22 8.49 4.52
C ARG A 91 -2.40 7.36 3.53
N GLU A 92 -1.49 6.40 3.49
CA GLU A 92 -1.59 5.25 2.59
C GLU A 92 -2.82 4.39 2.91
N ALA A 93 -3.00 4.00 4.18
CA ALA A 93 -4.16 3.20 4.57
C ALA A 93 -5.47 3.93 4.29
N LYS A 94 -5.57 5.21 4.68
CA LYS A 94 -6.78 6.01 4.45
C LYS A 94 -7.04 6.31 2.98
N PHE A 95 -5.99 6.42 2.15
CA PHE A 95 -6.14 6.49 0.70
C PHE A 95 -6.83 5.24 0.13
N TYR A 96 -6.38 4.05 0.54
CA TYR A 96 -6.97 2.80 0.09
C TYR A 96 -8.36 2.52 0.67
N THR A 97 -8.70 3.11 1.82
CA THR A 97 -10.06 3.03 2.36
C THR A 97 -11.03 4.02 1.71
N ALA A 98 -10.58 5.24 1.39
CA ALA A 98 -11.48 6.34 1.01
C ALA A 98 -11.48 6.69 -0.48
N PHE A 99 -10.37 6.44 -1.19
CA PHE A 99 -10.16 7.04 -2.52
C PHE A 99 -9.77 6.05 -3.61
N SER A 100 -9.18 4.91 -3.30
CA SER A 100 -8.60 4.01 -4.32
C SER A 100 -9.61 3.51 -5.34
N GLU A 101 -10.82 3.12 -4.92
CA GLU A 101 -11.84 2.55 -5.81
C GLU A 101 -12.35 3.56 -6.85
N THR A 102 -12.47 4.83 -6.46
CA THR A 102 -12.96 5.91 -7.34
C THR A 102 -11.83 6.63 -8.08
N ASN A 103 -10.58 6.25 -7.83
CA ASN A 103 -9.44 6.96 -8.40
C ASN A 103 -9.31 6.66 -9.91
N PRO A 104 -9.33 7.68 -10.79
CA PRO A 104 -9.29 7.47 -12.24
C PRO A 104 -7.95 6.89 -12.73
N LEU A 105 -6.88 7.00 -11.95
CA LEU A 105 -5.56 6.43 -12.25
C LEU A 105 -5.48 4.93 -11.98
N ARG A 106 -6.51 4.33 -11.37
CA ARG A 106 -6.58 2.89 -11.07
C ARG A 106 -5.34 2.37 -10.34
N PRO A 107 -5.11 2.81 -9.08
CA PRO A 107 -4.09 2.18 -8.24
C PRO A 107 -4.41 0.68 -8.08
N PRO A 108 -3.45 -0.16 -7.62
CA PRO A 108 -3.69 -1.56 -7.34
C PRO A 108 -4.95 -1.76 -6.48
N GLY A 109 -5.75 -2.78 -6.78
CA GLY A 109 -6.92 -3.10 -5.95
C GLY A 109 -6.54 -3.33 -4.49
N SER A 110 -7.36 -2.87 -3.54
CA SER A 110 -7.15 -3.11 -2.11
C SER A 110 -8.01 -4.29 -1.65
N TYR A 111 -7.38 -5.26 -1.01
CA TYR A 111 -8.06 -6.38 -0.35
C TYR A 111 -8.18 -6.17 1.16
N PHE A 112 -7.37 -5.30 1.72
CA PHE A 112 -7.46 -4.87 3.10
C PHE A 112 -6.67 -3.58 3.27
N ALA A 113 -7.22 -2.59 3.97
CA ALA A 113 -6.50 -1.41 4.37
C ALA A 113 -7.01 -0.96 5.73
N ALA A 114 -6.11 -0.79 6.70
CA ALA A 114 -6.48 -0.36 8.03
C ALA A 114 -5.39 0.49 8.68
N TYR A 115 -5.83 1.42 9.49
CA TYR A 115 -5.01 2.26 10.36
C TYR A 115 -5.73 2.42 11.69
N ASP A 116 -5.06 2.06 12.79
CA ASP A 116 -5.56 2.30 14.14
C ASP A 116 -5.01 3.62 14.68
N GLU A 117 -5.90 4.55 15.03
CA GLU A 117 -5.51 5.87 15.54
C GLU A 117 -4.81 5.81 16.90
N THR A 118 -5.09 4.78 17.71
CA THR A 118 -4.60 4.63 19.08
C THR A 118 -3.26 3.90 19.10
N THR A 119 -3.18 2.74 18.46
CA THR A 119 -1.97 1.92 18.45
C THR A 119 -1.00 2.35 17.35
N LYS A 120 -1.48 3.08 16.35
CA LYS A 120 -0.76 3.44 15.12
C LYS A 120 -0.43 2.24 14.22
N ASP A 121 -1.03 1.08 14.49
CA ASP A 121 -0.89 -0.09 13.64
C ASP A 121 -1.45 0.20 12.26
N THR A 122 -0.70 -0.18 11.23
CA THR A 122 -1.05 0.09 9.84
C THR A 122 -0.78 -1.13 9.00
N PHE A 123 -1.71 -1.48 8.12
CA PHE A 123 -1.50 -2.55 7.16
C PHE A 123 -2.30 -2.30 5.88
N VAL A 124 -1.69 -2.62 4.74
CA VAL A 124 -2.36 -2.61 3.44
C VAL A 124 -2.03 -3.88 2.67
N LEU A 125 -3.07 -4.56 2.18
CA LEU A 125 -3.00 -5.73 1.31
C LEU A 125 -3.52 -5.35 -0.08
N LEU A 126 -2.66 -5.49 -1.08
CA LEU A 126 -2.90 -5.00 -2.43
C LEU A 126 -2.87 -6.13 -3.46
N GLU A 127 -3.54 -5.88 -4.58
CA GLU A 127 -3.35 -6.58 -5.84
C GLU A 127 -1.88 -6.58 -6.26
N ASP A 128 -1.40 -7.73 -6.71
CA ASP A 128 -0.08 -7.85 -7.32
C ASP A 128 -0.18 -7.54 -8.82
N ILE A 129 0.38 -6.40 -9.22
CA ILE A 129 0.33 -5.89 -10.60
C ILE A 129 1.59 -6.24 -11.41
N SER A 130 2.38 -7.22 -10.97
CA SER A 130 3.65 -7.56 -11.60
C SER A 130 3.57 -7.94 -13.07
N ASP A 131 2.43 -8.51 -13.48
CA ASP A 131 2.21 -8.96 -14.85
C ASP A 131 1.93 -7.78 -15.82
N ASN A 132 1.72 -6.58 -15.26
CA ASN A 132 1.46 -5.34 -16.00
C ASN A 132 2.62 -4.34 -15.90
N LEU A 133 3.79 -4.78 -15.40
CA LEU A 133 4.97 -3.93 -15.39
C LEU A 133 5.38 -3.64 -16.83
N LEU A 134 5.44 -2.36 -17.17
CA LEU A 134 6.24 -1.92 -18.31
C LEU A 134 7.68 -2.29 -17.96
N ASP A 135 8.22 -3.31 -18.63
CA ASP A 135 9.63 -3.64 -18.54
C ASP A 135 10.41 -2.49 -19.17
N ASN A 136 10.82 -1.54 -18.32
CA ASN A 136 11.64 -0.43 -18.78
C ASN A 136 13.12 -0.85 -18.79
N GLY A 137 13.49 -2.03 -18.29
CA GLY A 137 14.88 -2.25 -17.88
C GLY A 137 15.38 -1.08 -17.00
N ASP A 138 16.69 -0.98 -16.79
CA ASP A 138 17.29 0.22 -16.18
C ASP A 138 17.26 1.46 -17.10
N ASP A 139 16.57 1.38 -18.24
CA ASP A 139 16.52 2.43 -19.25
C ASP A 139 15.15 3.11 -19.19
N LEU A 140 15.09 4.32 -18.64
CA LEU A 140 13.86 5.12 -18.47
C LEU A 140 13.23 5.58 -19.80
N THR A 141 13.39 4.81 -20.87
CA THR A 141 13.04 5.14 -22.25
C THR A 141 11.59 4.76 -22.53
N LEU A 142 10.67 5.49 -21.91
CA LEU A 142 9.25 5.40 -22.27
C LEU A 142 9.05 5.94 -23.70
N PRO A 143 8.27 5.27 -24.56
CA PRO A 143 7.86 5.84 -25.84
C PRO A 143 7.22 7.23 -25.63
N PRO A 144 7.54 8.26 -26.44
CA PRO A 144 7.00 9.60 -26.26
C PRO A 144 5.46 9.66 -26.21
N SER A 145 4.78 8.79 -26.96
CA SER A 145 3.31 8.66 -26.91
C SER A 145 2.80 8.19 -25.56
N LEU A 146 3.48 7.23 -24.93
CA LEU A 146 3.12 6.72 -23.61
C LEU A 146 3.42 7.75 -22.52
N ALA A 147 4.56 8.45 -22.60
CA ALA A 147 4.88 9.56 -21.71
C ALA A 147 3.82 10.68 -21.78
N LEU A 148 3.36 11.02 -23.00
CA LEU A 148 2.29 11.99 -23.20
C LEU A 148 0.97 11.51 -22.58
N GLU A 149 0.60 10.24 -22.77
CA GLU A 149 -0.61 9.68 -22.17
C GLU A 149 -0.56 9.74 -20.63
N PHE A 150 0.57 9.36 -20.01
CA PHE A 150 0.76 9.50 -18.56
C PHE A 150 0.61 10.95 -18.10
N ALA A 151 1.27 11.89 -18.78
CA ALA A 151 1.19 13.31 -18.43
C ALA A 151 -0.25 13.85 -18.54
N GLN A 152 -1.00 13.46 -19.58
CA GLN A 152 -2.40 13.85 -19.75
C GLN A 152 -3.31 13.29 -18.65
N ARG A 153 -3.16 12.00 -18.31
CA ARG A 153 -3.92 11.36 -17.23
C ARG A 153 -3.63 12.00 -15.87
N LEU A 154 -2.37 12.28 -15.58
CA LEU A 154 -1.96 12.95 -14.35
C LEU A 154 -2.50 14.38 -14.29
N GLY A 155 -2.42 15.13 -15.40
CA GLY A 155 -3.00 16.47 -15.51
C GLY A 155 -4.52 16.49 -15.27
N ALA A 156 -5.25 15.53 -15.85
CA ALA A 156 -6.68 15.38 -15.64
C ALA A 156 -7.02 15.05 -14.18
N PHE A 157 -6.23 14.17 -13.54
CA PHE A 157 -6.37 13.87 -12.12
C PHE A 157 -6.11 15.10 -11.25
N HIS A 158 -5.02 15.83 -11.48
CA HIS A 158 -4.73 17.08 -10.75
C HIS A 158 -5.86 18.11 -10.91
N ALA A 159 -6.41 18.26 -12.12
CA ALA A 159 -7.50 19.21 -12.38
C ALA A 159 -8.77 18.91 -11.57
N GLN A 160 -9.06 17.64 -11.22
CA GLN A 160 -10.22 17.27 -10.39
C GLN A 160 -10.11 17.80 -8.96
N HIS A 161 -8.88 17.97 -8.46
CA HIS A 161 -8.58 18.38 -7.09
C HIS A 161 -7.98 19.79 -7.01
N TRP A 162 -7.78 20.48 -8.15
CA TRP A 162 -7.22 21.81 -8.20
C TRP A 162 -8.06 22.79 -7.37
N GLU A 163 -7.39 23.59 -6.53
CA GLU A 163 -8.01 24.56 -5.62
C GLU A 163 -9.09 23.99 -4.67
N ARG A 164 -9.18 22.65 -4.53
CA ARG A 164 -10.06 22.03 -3.54
C ARG A 164 -9.35 21.94 -2.20
N SER A 165 -10.04 22.41 -1.16
CA SER A 165 -9.62 22.26 0.23
C SER A 165 -9.72 20.78 0.66
N PRO A 166 -8.73 20.22 1.37
CA PRO A 166 -8.84 18.92 2.03
C PRO A 166 -9.66 18.99 3.33
N GLU A 167 -10.56 19.98 3.46
CA GLU A 167 -11.45 20.14 4.61
C GLU A 167 -12.19 18.84 4.96
N GLY A 168 -12.17 18.48 6.24
CA GLY A 168 -12.71 17.20 6.72
C GLY A 168 -11.76 16.00 6.58
N LEU A 169 -10.56 16.19 6.02
CA LEU A 169 -9.50 15.18 5.90
C LEU A 169 -8.24 15.61 6.65
N PRO A 170 -8.26 15.66 8.01
CA PRO A 170 -7.13 16.16 8.81
C PRO A 170 -5.84 15.37 8.61
N TRP A 171 -5.96 14.13 8.13
CA TRP A 171 -4.88 13.21 7.82
C TRP A 171 -4.23 13.47 6.45
N LEU A 172 -4.84 14.29 5.59
CA LEU A 172 -4.33 14.65 4.26
C LEU A 172 -3.54 15.97 4.35
N THR A 173 -2.47 15.97 5.15
CA THR A 173 -1.64 17.16 5.37
C THR A 173 -0.60 17.33 4.25
N PRO A 174 -0.37 18.55 3.74
CA PRO A 174 0.69 18.83 2.78
C PRO A 174 2.08 18.45 3.34
N PHE A 175 2.94 17.90 2.49
CA PHE A 175 4.30 17.52 2.89
C PHE A 175 5.15 18.73 3.33
N ILE A 176 4.92 19.90 2.73
CA ILE A 176 5.63 21.15 3.04
C ILE A 176 5.38 21.61 4.48
N ASP A 177 4.19 21.33 5.01
CA ASP A 177 3.79 21.74 6.37
C ASP A 177 4.33 20.79 7.46
N GLN A 178 5.02 19.71 7.05
CA GLN A 178 5.53 18.66 7.94
C GLN A 178 7.05 18.54 7.96
N GLN A 179 7.77 19.51 7.37
CA GLN A 179 9.24 19.56 7.50
C GLN A 179 9.59 19.80 8.99
N PRO A 180 10.40 18.93 9.63
CA PRO A 180 10.94 19.25 10.94
C PRO A 180 11.81 20.50 10.84
N ASP A 181 11.92 21.27 11.93
CA ASP A 181 12.86 22.39 12.03
C ASP A 181 14.24 21.95 11.49
N PRO A 182 14.81 22.63 10.48
CA PRO A 182 16.10 22.27 9.90
C PRO A 182 17.23 22.15 10.94
N ALA A 183 17.09 22.73 12.14
CA ALA A 183 18.02 22.53 13.25
C ALA A 183 18.08 21.08 13.77
N GLY A 184 17.05 20.25 13.56
CA GLY A 184 16.97 18.87 14.06
C GLY A 184 17.74 17.84 13.22
N LEU A 185 18.08 18.15 11.96
CA LEU A 185 18.77 17.25 11.04
C LEU A 185 20.29 17.50 10.97
N ALA A 186 20.76 18.66 11.42
CA ALA A 186 22.16 19.05 11.36
C ALA A 186 23.09 18.30 12.34
N ASN A 187 22.54 17.47 13.26
CA ASN A 187 23.30 16.80 14.32
C ASN A 187 23.32 15.26 14.21
N ARG A 188 23.05 14.68 13.03
CA ARG A 188 23.00 13.21 12.86
C ARG A 188 23.79 12.65 11.66
N TRP A 189 24.82 13.36 11.22
CA TRP A 189 25.86 12.82 10.32
C TRP A 189 27.23 13.22 10.84
#